data_AF-A0A524HER5-F1
#
_entry.id   AF-A0A524HER5-F1
#
_cell.length_a   1.000
_cell.length_b   1.000
_cell.length_c   1.000
_cell.angle_alpha   90.00
_cell.angle_beta   90.00
_cell.angle_gamma   90.00
#
_symmetry.space_group_name_H-M   'P 1'
#
loop_
_entity.id
_entity.type
_entity.pdbx_description
1 polymer ?
#
loop_
_entity_poly.entity_id
_entity_poly.type
_entity_poly.pdbx_seq_one_letter_code
_entity_poly.pdbx_strand_id
1 'polypeptide(L)'
;MASNMELTEAEAAKFWPVYDAYQADLGKLVNRTIALIKDYAANYESMTDMAADKLLTEMLAIEKDRASLLNKYRDKFAATVSARKVARYYQIENKIRAVVNYQLADEIPLVP
;
A
#
# COMPACT_ATOMS: atom_id res chain seq x y z
N MET A 1 9.33 -1.44 14.30
CA MET A 1 7.85 -1.50 14.27
C MET A 1 7.26 -1.70 15.67
N ALA A 2 7.64 -2.75 16.42
CA ALA A 2 7.14 -3.04 17.77
C ALA A 2 7.33 -1.89 18.79
N SER A 3 8.55 -1.33 18.85
CA SER A 3 8.88 -0.19 19.72
C SER A 3 8.11 1.08 19.36
N ASN A 4 7.85 1.31 18.08
CA ASN A 4 7.09 2.47 17.58
C ASN A 4 5.58 2.34 17.87
N MET A 5 5.10 1.13 18.17
CA MET A 5 3.70 0.80 18.40
C MET A 5 3.34 0.68 19.89
N GLU A 6 4.33 0.68 20.78
CA GLU A 6 4.14 0.62 22.24
C GLU A 6 3.24 -0.56 22.67
N LEU A 7 3.44 -1.74 22.04
CA LEU A 7 2.66 -2.94 22.34
C LEU A 7 3.16 -3.61 23.63
N THR A 8 2.22 -4.06 24.46
CA THR A 8 2.50 -5.07 25.49
C THR A 8 2.73 -6.44 24.84
N GLU A 9 3.34 -7.39 25.55
CA GLU A 9 3.53 -8.75 25.03
C GLU A 9 2.21 -9.42 24.62
N ALA A 10 1.16 -9.25 25.43
CA ALA A 10 -0.16 -9.83 25.14
C ALA A 10 -0.83 -9.20 23.90
N GLU A 11 -0.66 -7.90 23.70
CA GLU A 11 -1.12 -7.21 22.49
C GLU A 11 -0.31 -7.66 21.26
N ALA A 12 1.02 -7.74 21.40
CA ALA A 12 1.91 -8.17 20.33
C ALA A 12 1.56 -9.57 19.81
N ALA A 13 1.29 -10.52 20.72
CA ALA A 13 0.90 -11.88 20.37
C ALA A 13 -0.38 -11.95 19.50
N LYS A 14 -1.30 -10.99 19.68
CA LYS A 14 -2.54 -10.89 18.88
C LYS A 14 -2.36 -10.04 17.63
N PHE A 15 -1.52 -9.02 17.69
CA PHE A 15 -1.29 -8.05 16.62
C PHE A 15 -0.51 -8.64 15.45
N TRP A 16 0.59 -9.36 15.72
CA TRP A 16 1.50 -9.85 14.69
C TRP A 16 0.85 -10.76 13.65
N PRO A 17 0.00 -11.73 14.01
CA PRO A 17 -0.70 -12.55 13.01
C PRO A 17 -1.58 -11.73 12.05
N VAL A 18 -2.21 -10.65 12.54
CA VAL A 18 -3.00 -9.74 11.69
C VAL A 18 -2.10 -8.89 10.80
N TYR A 19 -0.97 -8.43 11.35
CA TYR A 19 0.05 -7.70 10.61
C TYR A 19 0.64 -8.52 9.46
N ASP A 20 1.01 -9.78 9.71
CA ASP A 20 1.61 -10.65 8.70
C ASP A 20 0.63 -10.91 7.55
N ALA A 21 -0.63 -11.17 7.88
CA ALA A 21 -1.69 -11.32 6.88
C ALA A 21 -1.92 -10.03 6.08
N TYR A 22 -1.89 -8.87 6.74
CA TYR A 22 -1.98 -7.57 6.07
C TYR A 22 -0.80 -7.34 5.12
N GLN A 23 0.44 -7.59 5.55
CA GLN A 23 1.63 -7.41 4.73
C GLN A 23 1.64 -8.35 3.52
N ALA A 24 1.20 -9.60 3.69
CA ALA A 24 1.05 -10.54 2.57
C ALA A 24 0.03 -10.05 1.53
N ASP A 25 -1.13 -9.54 1.97
CA ASP A 25 -2.13 -8.97 1.06
C ASP A 25 -1.67 -7.65 0.43
N LEU A 26 -0.97 -6.80 1.19
CA LEU A 26 -0.37 -5.56 0.70
C LEU A 26 0.69 -5.84 -0.36
N GLY A 27 1.52 -6.86 -0.17
CA GLY A 27 2.54 -7.29 -1.12
C GLY A 27 1.97 -7.62 -2.51
N LYS A 28 0.74 -8.15 -2.57
CA LYS A 28 0.06 -8.39 -3.85
C LYS A 28 -0.22 -7.09 -4.60
N LEU A 29 -0.64 -6.04 -3.89
CA LEU A 29 -0.85 -4.71 -4.49
C LEU A 29 0.48 -4.08 -4.91
N VAL A 30 1.53 -4.22 -4.10
CA VAL A 30 2.88 -3.76 -4.45
C VAL A 30 3.37 -4.43 -5.74
N ASN A 31 3.18 -5.74 -5.88
CA ASN A 31 3.56 -6.46 -7.10
C ASN A 31 2.79 -5.96 -8.33
N ARG A 32 1.50 -5.66 -8.19
CA ARG A 32 0.70 -5.03 -9.28
C ARG A 32 1.23 -3.64 -9.63
N THR A 33 1.57 -2.82 -8.65
CA THR A 33 2.19 -1.50 -8.89
C THR A 33 3.53 -1.63 -9.62
N ILE A 34 4.39 -2.60 -9.24
CA ILE A 34 5.66 -2.86 -9.92
C ILE A 34 5.42 -3.27 -11.38
N ALA A 35 4.45 -4.16 -11.62
CA ALA A 35 4.09 -4.57 -12.98
C ALA A 35 3.59 -3.38 -13.80
N LEU A 36 2.71 -2.56 -13.23
CA LEU A 36 2.20 -1.35 -13.88
C LEU A 36 3.32 -0.37 -14.28
N ILE A 37 4.30 -0.14 -13.39
CA ILE A 37 5.44 0.73 -13.67
C ILE A 37 6.31 0.15 -14.79
N LYS A 38 6.55 -1.17 -14.79
CA LYS A 38 7.30 -1.85 -15.86
C LYS A 38 6.58 -1.74 -17.20
N ASP A 39 5.26 -1.94 -17.20
CA ASP A 39 4.44 -1.81 -18.41
C ASP A 39 4.44 -0.38 -18.93
N TYR A 40 4.35 0.61 -18.04
CA TYR A 40 4.49 2.03 -18.39
C TYR A 40 5.84 2.31 -19.07
N ALA A 41 6.95 1.92 -18.42
CA ALA A 41 8.30 2.14 -18.94
C ALA A 41 8.53 1.46 -20.30
N ALA A 42 8.00 0.23 -20.48
CA ALA A 42 8.13 -0.52 -21.73
C ALA A 42 7.35 0.11 -22.90
N ASN A 43 6.28 0.86 -22.62
CA ASN A 43 5.44 1.48 -23.65
C ASN A 43 5.67 2.99 -23.79
N TYR A 44 6.57 3.59 -23.00
CA TYR A 44 6.70 5.04 -22.87
C TYR A 44 6.87 5.76 -24.22
N GLU A 45 7.88 5.37 -25.00
CA GLU A 45 8.21 5.99 -26.30
C GLU A 45 7.12 5.78 -27.38
N SER A 46 6.24 4.79 -27.18
CA SER A 46 5.19 4.41 -28.13
C SER A 46 3.80 4.46 -27.50
N MET A 47 3.60 5.36 -26.53
CA MET A 47 2.36 5.45 -25.79
C MET A 47 1.19 5.78 -26.72
N THR A 48 0.14 4.96 -26.66
CA THR A 48 -1.12 5.19 -27.38
C THR A 48 -2.24 5.51 -26.39
N ASP A 49 -3.30 6.17 -26.83
CA ASP A 49 -4.47 6.45 -25.99
C ASP A 49 -5.03 5.18 -25.32
N MET A 50 -5.10 4.08 -26.07
CA MET A 50 -5.57 2.79 -25.56
C MET A 50 -4.63 2.22 -24.48
N ALA A 51 -3.31 2.35 -24.66
CA ALA A 51 -2.35 1.91 -23.65
C ALA A 51 -2.42 2.79 -22.40
N ALA A 52 -2.52 4.11 -22.57
CA ALA A 52 -2.67 5.06 -21.48
C ALA A 52 -3.95 4.81 -20.66
N ASP A 53 -5.09 4.58 -21.32
CA ASP A 53 -6.37 4.26 -20.66
C ASP A 53 -6.28 2.97 -19.84
N LYS A 54 -5.63 1.93 -20.39
CA LYS A 54 -5.40 0.67 -19.67
C LYS A 54 -4.54 0.87 -18.43
N LEU A 55 -3.43 1.61 -18.54
CA LEU A 55 -2.53 1.89 -17.42
C LEU A 55 -3.23 2.71 -16.33
N LEU A 56 -3.98 3.75 -16.72
CA LEU A 56 -4.78 4.56 -15.80
C LEU A 56 -5.85 3.72 -15.10
N THR A 57 -6.56 2.87 -15.83
CA THR A 57 -7.57 1.97 -15.28
C THR A 57 -6.99 1.06 -14.20
N GLU A 58 -5.83 0.44 -14.46
CA GLU A 58 -5.17 -0.44 -13.47
C GLU A 58 -4.63 0.37 -12.28
N MET A 59 -4.06 1.56 -12.50
CA MET A 59 -3.63 2.45 -11.43
C MET A 59 -4.77 2.77 -10.46
N LEU A 60 -5.93 3.18 -10.99
CA LEU A 60 -7.11 3.50 -10.20
C LEU A 60 -7.68 2.26 -9.49
N ALA A 61 -7.63 1.09 -10.12
CA ALA A 61 -8.02 -0.16 -9.51
C ALA A 61 -7.13 -0.51 -8.30
N ILE A 62 -5.80 -0.36 -8.42
CA ILE A 62 -4.86 -0.57 -7.31
C ILE A 62 -5.15 0.38 -6.14
N GLU A 63 -5.41 1.66 -6.41
CA GLU A 63 -5.73 2.63 -5.36
C GLU A 63 -7.04 2.30 -4.63
N LYS A 64 -8.08 1.90 -5.39
CA LYS A 64 -9.34 1.42 -4.82
C LYS A 64 -9.12 0.19 -3.93
N ASP A 65 -8.41 -0.82 -4.43
CA ASP A 65 -8.15 -2.05 -3.70
C ASP A 65 -7.30 -1.81 -2.45
N ARG A 66 -6.38 -0.84 -2.50
CA ARG A 66 -5.62 -0.40 -1.33
C ARG A 66 -6.52 0.20 -0.26
N ALA A 67 -7.44 1.10 -0.63
CA ALA A 67 -8.38 1.67 0.33
C ALA A 67 -9.27 0.58 0.96
N SER A 68 -9.76 -0.36 0.15
CA SER A 68 -10.52 -1.52 0.62
C SER A 68 -9.71 -2.41 1.56
N LEU A 69 -8.43 -2.67 1.25
CA LEU A 69 -7.52 -3.44 2.10
C LEU A 69 -7.33 -2.76 3.47
N LEU A 70 -7.07 -1.46 3.46
CA LEU A 70 -6.91 -0.66 4.67
C LEU A 70 -8.16 -0.71 5.54
N ASN A 71 -9.36 -0.59 4.97
CA ASN A 71 -10.61 -0.72 5.72
C ASN A 71 -10.82 -2.13 6.28
N LYS A 72 -10.58 -3.17 5.46
CA LYS A 72 -10.71 -4.58 5.87
C LYS A 72 -9.84 -4.91 7.09
N TYR A 73 -8.61 -4.40 7.13
CA TYR A 73 -7.68 -4.69 8.22
C TYR A 73 -7.83 -3.76 9.42
N ARG A 74 -8.46 -2.60 9.28
CA ARG A 74 -8.74 -1.67 10.39
C ARG A 74 -9.50 -2.39 11.52
N ASP A 75 -10.58 -3.08 11.15
CA ASP A 75 -11.44 -3.76 12.13
C ASP A 75 -10.74 -4.97 12.76
N LYS A 76 -9.91 -5.66 11.98
CA LYS A 76 -9.07 -6.76 12.49
C LYS A 76 -8.04 -6.26 13.50
N PHE A 77 -7.35 -5.16 13.22
CA PHE A 77 -6.39 -4.57 14.15
C PHE A 77 -7.08 -4.04 15.41
N ALA A 78 -8.28 -3.44 15.27
CA ALA A 78 -9.07 -2.96 16.40
C ALA A 78 -9.50 -4.07 17.37
N ALA A 79 -9.56 -5.33 16.94
CA ALA A 79 -9.78 -6.48 17.80
C ALA A 79 -8.52 -6.91 18.60
N THR A 80 -7.34 -6.38 18.25
CA THR A 80 -6.05 -6.79 18.85
C THR A 80 -5.46 -5.74 19.80
N VAL A 81 -5.67 -4.45 19.50
CA VAL A 81 -5.07 -3.30 20.21
C VAL A 81 -6.07 -2.15 20.28
N SER A 82 -5.82 -1.18 21.16
CA SER A 82 -6.68 0.01 21.27
C SER A 82 -6.75 0.81 19.96
N ALA A 83 -7.86 1.53 19.75
CA ALA A 83 -8.06 2.37 18.57
C ALA A 83 -6.92 3.41 18.37
N ARG A 84 -6.31 3.91 19.46
CA ARG A 84 -5.15 4.80 19.41
C ARG A 84 -3.94 4.11 18.74
N LYS A 85 -3.67 2.86 19.11
CA LYS A 85 -2.58 2.07 18.52
C LYS A 85 -2.87 1.70 17.07
N VAL A 86 -4.11 1.36 16.72
CA VAL A 86 -4.52 1.18 15.31
C VAL A 86 -4.24 2.44 14.50
N ALA A 87 -4.67 3.61 14.97
CA ALA A 87 -4.41 4.88 14.28
C ALA A 87 -2.91 5.15 14.12
N ARG A 88 -2.12 4.90 15.17
CA ARG A 88 -0.65 5.05 15.13
C ARG A 88 0.01 4.14 14.09
N TYR A 89 -0.44 2.89 13.97
CA TYR A 89 0.03 1.98 12.93
C TYR A 89 -0.22 2.56 11.52
N TYR A 90 -1.44 3.03 11.26
CA TYR A 90 -1.80 3.60 9.95
C TYR A 90 -1.02 4.89 9.66
N GLN A 91 -0.72 5.69 10.67
CA GLN A 91 0.16 6.86 10.51
C GLN A 91 1.58 6.47 10.12
N ILE A 92 2.14 5.39 10.68
CA ILE A 92 3.47 4.89 10.33
C ILE A 92 3.48 4.36 8.89
N GLU A 93 2.52 3.51 8.53
CA GLU A 93 2.39 2.96 7.16
C GLU A 93 2.23 4.08 6.13
N ASN A 94 1.40 5.09 6.43
CA ASN A 94 1.20 6.23 5.54
C ASN A 94 2.48 7.05 5.33
N LYS A 95 3.29 7.25 6.38
CA LYS A 95 4.58 7.94 6.27
C LYS A 95 5.56 7.17 5.39
N ILE A 96 5.66 5.86 5.56
CA ILE A 96 6.51 5.00 4.72
C ILE A 96 6.05 5.09 3.26
N ARG A 97 4.76 4.94 3.01
CA ARG A 97 4.19 5.06 1.67
C ARG A 97 4.44 6.43 1.04
N ALA A 98 4.33 7.51 1.81
CA ALA A 98 4.57 8.85 1.29
C ALA A 98 6.00 9.03 0.77
N VAL A 99 7.00 8.47 1.46
CA VAL A 99 8.41 8.49 1.00
C VAL A 99 8.57 7.71 -0.30
N VAL A 100 7.98 6.51 -0.39
CA VAL A 100 8.02 5.69 -1.60
C VAL A 100 7.33 6.41 -2.77
N ASN A 101 6.16 6.98 -2.54
CA ASN A 101 5.41 7.72 -3.56
C ASN A 101 6.18 8.95 -4.06
N TYR A 102 6.89 9.65 -3.16
CA TYR A 102 7.75 10.77 -3.56
C TYR A 102 8.87 10.31 -4.49
N GLN A 103 9.55 9.22 -4.16
CA GLN A 103 10.60 8.65 -5.02
C GLN A 103 10.04 8.23 -6.39
N LEU A 104 8.88 7.58 -6.40
CA LEU A 104 8.23 7.19 -7.65
C LEU A 104 7.80 8.40 -8.50
N ALA A 105 7.33 9.47 -7.87
CA ALA A 105 6.93 10.69 -8.58
C ALA A 105 8.12 11.44 -9.19
N ASP A 106 9.32 11.29 -8.63
CA ASP A 106 10.57 11.85 -9.17
C ASP A 106 11.07 11.04 -10.38
N GLU A 107 10.95 9.71 -10.32
CA GLU A 107 11.48 8.78 -11.32
C GLU A 107 10.52 8.51 -12.50
N ILE A 108 9.21 8.59 -12.29
CA ILE A 108 8.21 8.27 -13.33
C ILE A 108 7.82 9.56 -14.07
N PRO A 109 8.15 9.68 -15.38
CA PRO A 109 7.77 10.86 -16.16
C PRO A 109 6.26 10.91 -16.42
N LEU A 110 5.78 12.05 -16.91
CA LEU A 110 4.43 12.18 -17.44
C LEU A 110 4.31 11.47 -18.78
N VAL A 111 3.11 10.97 -19.11
CA VAL A 111 2.80 10.45 -20.46
C VAL A 111 3.18 11.49 -21.52
N PRO A 112 3.90 11.10 -22.60
CA PRO A 112 4.36 12.03 -23.64
C PRO A 112 3.24 12.61 -24.50
#